data_AF-R6GUX5-F1
#
_entry.id   AF-R6GUX5-F1
#
_cell.length_a   1.000
_cell.length_b   1.000
_cell.length_c   1.000
_cell.angle_alpha   90.00
_cell.angle_beta   90.00
_cell.angle_gamma   90.00
#
_symmetry.space_group_name_H-M   'P 1'
#
loop_
_entity.id
_entity.type
_entity.pdbx_description
1 polymer ?
#
loop_
_entity_poly.entity_id
_entity_poly.type
_entity_poly.pdbx_seq_one_letter_code
_entity_poly.pdbx_strand_id
1 'polypeptide(L)' 'MPDLIKQYAEKFNENFPLFALMGLDDEEIEAILQDCLDKGTPYQPPDLEEKSLY' A
#
# COMPACT_ATOMS: atom_id res chain seq x y z
N MET A 1 12.20 -1.61 3.85
CA MET A 1 10.91 -1.55 4.56
C MET A 1 10.51 -0.15 5.05
N PRO A 2 10.95 0.36 6.22
CA PRO A 2 10.36 1.59 6.79
C PRO A 2 10.66 2.86 5.97
N ASP A 3 11.82 2.92 5.32
CA ASP A 3 12.20 4.03 4.44
C ASP A 3 11.32 4.13 3.18
N LEU A 4 10.95 3.00 2.58
CA LEU A 4 10.07 2.98 1.41
C LEU A 4 8.66 3.43 1.79
N ILE A 5 8.13 2.94 2.92
CA ILE A 5 6.80 3.33 3.42
C ILE A 5 6.76 4.83 3.71
N LYS A 6 7.83 5.38 4.27
CA LYS A 6 7.93 6.82 4.55
C LYS A 6 7.96 7.64 3.25
N GLN A 7 8.76 7.22 2.26
CA GLN A 7 8.77 7.85 0.93
C GLN A 7 7.40 7.77 0.24
N TYR A 8 6.71 6.64 0.36
CA TYR A 8 5.36 6.49 -0.16
C TYR A 8 4.41 7.46 0.54
N ALA A 9 4.45 7.53 1.87
CA ALA A 9 3.62 8.45 2.64
C ALA A 9 3.92 9.92 2.33
N GLU A 10 5.16 10.30 2.07
CA GLU A 10 5.51 11.66 1.66
C GLU A 10 5.08 11.95 0.22
N LYS A 11 5.21 10.97 -0.69
CA LYS A 11 4.88 11.13 -2.12
C LYS A 11 3.38 11.18 -2.38
N PHE A 12 2.62 10.31 -1.72
CA PHE A 12 1.18 10.18 -1.89
C PHE A 12 0.38 10.94 -0.82
N ASN A 13 1.05 11.44 0.23
CA ASN A 13 0.40 12.05 1.40
C ASN A 13 -0.58 11.10 2.11
N GLU A 14 -0.41 9.79 1.96
CA GLU A 14 -1.29 8.74 2.47
C GLU A 14 -0.50 7.59 3.08
N ASN A 15 -1.09 6.94 4.08
CA ASN A 15 -0.43 5.82 4.74
C ASN A 15 -0.59 4.54 3.91
N PHE A 16 0.48 3.76 3.78
CA PHE A 16 0.44 2.55 2.97
C PHE A 16 -0.46 1.49 3.64
N PRO A 17 -1.41 0.89 2.90
CA PRO A 17 -2.42 -0.02 3.47
C PRO A 17 -1.84 -1.42 3.71
N LEU A 18 -0.87 -1.51 4.62
CA LEU A 18 -0.25 -2.79 5.04
C LEU A 18 -1.30 -3.81 5.49
N PHE A 19 -2.42 -3.35 6.04
CA PHE A 19 -3.53 -4.21 6.44
C PHE A 19 -4.13 -5.01 5.25
N ALA A 20 -4.14 -4.43 4.05
CA ALA A 20 -4.66 -5.08 2.85
C ALA A 20 -3.66 -6.07 2.25
N LEU A 21 -2.41 -6.02 2.70
CA LEU A 21 -1.32 -6.90 2.32
C LEU A 21 -0.96 -7.88 3.44
N MET A 22 -1.80 -7.95 4.49
CA MET A 22 -1.63 -8.88 5.60
C MET A 22 -1.81 -10.31 5.07
N GLY A 23 -0.71 -10.97 4.71
CA GLY A 23 -0.70 -12.27 4.02
C GLY A 23 0.34 -12.38 2.91
N LEU A 24 0.94 -11.25 2.50
CA LEU A 24 2.12 -11.23 1.65
C LEU A 24 3.39 -11.20 2.51
N ASP A 25 4.46 -11.75 1.96
CA ASP A 25 5.78 -11.66 2.55
C ASP A 25 6.32 -10.23 2.45
N ASP A 26 7.24 -9.93 3.35
CA ASP A 26 7.93 -8.66 3.43
C ASP A 26 8.54 -8.24 2.07
N GLU A 27 9.15 -9.18 1.35
CA GLU A 27 9.75 -8.95 0.03
C GLU A 27 8.73 -8.52 -1.04
N GLU A 28 7.54 -9.13 -1.03
CA GLU A 28 6.44 -8.79 -1.94
C GLU A 28 5.89 -7.39 -1.64
N ILE A 29 5.78 -7.06 -0.36
CA ILE A 29 5.35 -5.72 0.09
C ILE A 29 6.34 -4.66 -0.38
N GLU A 30 7.64 -4.90 -0.27
CA GLU A 30 8.67 -3.98 -0.78
C GLU A 30 8.61 -3.82 -2.30
N ALA A 31 8.40 -4.91 -3.04
CA ALA A 31 8.25 -4.87 -4.49
C ALA A 31 7.03 -4.04 -4.92
N ILE A 32 5.88 -4.23 -4.26
CA ILE A 32 4.66 -3.42 -4.52
C ILE A 32 4.92 -1.95 -4.20
N LEU A 33 5.57 -1.66 -3.07
CA LEU A 33 5.89 -0.29 -2.67
C LEU A 33 6.80 0.40 -3.69
N GLN A 34 7.84 -0.28 -4.16
CA GLN A 34 8.71 0.23 -5.22
C GLN A 34 7.93 0.45 -6.51
N ASP A 35 7.09 -0.49 -6.92
CA ASP A 35 6.29 -0.37 -8.14
C ASP A 35 5.31 0.82 -8.07
N CYS A 36 4.65 1.03 -6.92
CA CYS A 36 3.82 2.21 -6.70
C CYS A 36 4.62 3.51 -6.72
N LEU A 37 5.79 3.54 -6.08
CA LEU A 37 6.69 4.70 -6.10
C LEU A 37 7.19 5.00 -7.52
N ASP A 38 7.49 3.98 -8.32
CA ASP A 38 7.98 4.11 -9.70
C ASP A 38 6.87 4.60 -10.64
N LYS A 39 5.69 3.95 -10.60
CA LYS A 39 4.50 4.35 -11.36
C LYS A 39 3.90 5.68 -10.90
N GLY A 40 4.26 6.14 -9.70
CA GLY A 40 3.68 7.33 -9.10
C GLY A 40 2.17 7.20 -8.88
N THR A 41 1.67 5.98 -8.70
CA THR A 41 0.26 5.71 -8.42
C THR A 41 0.17 5.00 -7.06
N PRO A 42 -0.68 5.49 -6.14
CA PRO A 42 -0.83 4.86 -4.84
C PRO A 42 -1.43 3.45 -5.00
N TYR A 43 -1.03 2.54 -4.11
CA TYR A 43 -1.64 1.22 -4.02
C TYR A 43 -3.10 1.38 -3.57
N GLN A 44 -4.03 1.09 -4.47
CA GLN A 44 -5.43 0.93 -4.12
C GLN A 44 -5.67 -0.55 -3.81
N PRO A 45 -5.93 -0.91 -2.53
CA PRO A 45 -6.43 -2.24 -2.24
C PRO A 45 -7.74 -2.42 -3.01
N PRO A 46 -8.01 -3.61 -3.58
CA PRO A 46 -9.31 -3.89 -4.17
C PRO A 46 -10.34 -3.56 -3.11
N ASP A 47 -11.26 -2.63 -3.46
CA ASP A 47 -12.27 -2.06 -2.59
C ASP A 47 -12.72 -3.14 -1.61
N LEU A 48 -12.41 -2.96 -0.32
CA LEU A 48 -13.12 -3.67 0.73
C LEU A 48 -14.53 -3.10 0.68
N GLU A 49 -15.27 -3.51 -0.35
CA GLU A 49 -16.62 -3.08 -0.64
C GLU A 49 -17.36 -3.20 0.68
N GLU A 50 -17.68 -2.00 1.15
CA GLU A 50 -18.55 -1.66 2.24
C GLU A 50 -19.49 -2.83 2.56
N LYS A 51 -19.10 -3.70 3.51
CA LYS A 51 -20.11 -4.37 4.34
C LYS A 51 -20.69 -3.32 5.27
N SER A 52 -21.33 -2.31 4.68
CA SER A 52 -22.49 -1.64 5.24
C SER A 52 -23.59 -2.69 5.32
N LEU A 53 -23.42 -3.61 6.27
CA LEU A 53 -24.47 -4.50 6.71
C LEU A 53 -25.43 -3.61 7.50
N TYR A 54 -26.38 -3.04 6.75
CA TYR A 54 -27.67 -2.56 7.22
C TYR A 54 -28.31 -3.51 8.24
#